data_AF-A0A960MER0-F1
#
_entry.id   AF-A0A960MER0-F1
#
_cell.length_a   1.000
_cell.length_b   1.000
_cell.length_c   1.000
_cell.angle_alpha   90.00
_cell.angle_beta   90.00
_cell.angle_gamma   90.00
#
_symmetry.space_group_name_H-M   'P 1'
#
loop_
_entity.id
_entity.type
_entity.pdbx_description
1 polymer ?
#
loop_
_entity_poly.entity_id
_entity_poly.type
_entity_poly.pdbx_seq_one_letter_code
_entity_poly.pdbx_strand_id
1 'polypeptide(L)'
;GTVVNTFLTDQEELGARREENWPFTAVRLANGNTWVNLTHGNKTVEFDPAGKIIWKVTNADVGGRFADPCGGQRLENGNTVICSYGQKAPDKPKVFEITREKKVVWEYLNAGLTGVHEIHVLTTNGKPVAWPPLK
;
A
#
# COMPACT_ATOMS: atom_id res chain seq x y z
N GLY A 1 17.90 -15.49 -11.94
CA GLY A 1 16.49 -15.93 -11.85
C GLY A 1 15.79 -15.62 -13.15
N THR A 2 14.68 -16.29 -13.44
CA THR A 2 13.87 -16.02 -14.63
C THR A 2 12.81 -14.98 -14.31
N VAL A 3 12.72 -13.93 -15.11
CA VAL A 3 11.62 -12.97 -15.02
C VAL A 3 10.36 -13.67 -15.51
N VAL A 4 9.38 -13.88 -14.61
CA VAL A 4 8.11 -14.51 -14.96
C VAL A 4 7.05 -13.48 -15.38
N ASN A 5 7.07 -12.29 -14.76
CA ASN A 5 6.15 -11.20 -15.04
C ASN A 5 6.87 -9.85 -14.92
N THR A 6 6.38 -8.85 -15.66
CA THR A 6 6.77 -7.44 -15.50
C THR A 6 5.51 -6.59 -15.53
N PHE A 7 5.40 -5.66 -14.59
CA PHE A 7 4.27 -4.73 -14.50
C PHE A 7 4.79 -3.31 -14.68
N LEU A 8 4.21 -2.58 -15.62
CA LEU A 8 4.58 -1.18 -15.86
C LEU A 8 3.90 -0.30 -14.83
N THR A 9 4.68 0.53 -14.13
CA THR A 9 4.16 1.53 -13.18
C THR A 9 4.03 2.92 -13.80
N ASP A 10 4.42 3.08 -15.06
CA ASP A 10 4.33 4.31 -15.86
C ASP A 10 3.22 4.22 -16.93
N GLN A 11 2.15 3.47 -16.65
CA GLN A 11 0.93 3.46 -17.46
C GLN A 11 0.20 4.82 -17.35
N GLU A 12 -0.50 5.27 -18.40
CA GLU A 12 -1.26 6.53 -18.37
C GLU A 12 -2.30 6.58 -17.25
N GLU A 13 -2.90 5.44 -16.89
CA GLU A 13 -3.83 5.33 -15.75
C GLU A 13 -3.18 5.63 -14.39
N LEU A 14 -1.85 5.53 -14.30
CA LEU A 14 -1.04 5.91 -13.15
C LEU A 14 -0.38 7.28 -13.32
N GLY A 15 -0.74 7.99 -14.39
CA GLY A 15 -0.20 9.28 -14.78
C GLY A 15 1.17 9.21 -15.45
N ALA A 16 1.57 8.05 -15.99
CA ALA A 16 2.79 7.89 -16.76
C ALA A 16 4.10 8.28 -16.03
N ARG A 17 5.17 8.53 -16.78
CA ARG A 17 6.51 8.83 -16.22
C ARG A 17 6.57 10.13 -15.42
N ARG A 18 5.68 11.08 -15.69
CA ARG A 18 5.59 12.37 -14.98
C ARG A 18 5.24 12.22 -13.50
N GLU A 19 4.58 11.13 -13.13
CA GLU A 19 4.22 10.82 -11.73
C GLU A 19 5.32 10.08 -10.97
N GLU A 20 6.40 9.67 -11.66
CA GLU A 20 7.56 9.02 -11.04
C GLU A 20 7.18 7.89 -10.08
N ASN A 21 6.31 6.99 -10.54
CA ASN A 21 5.77 5.89 -9.74
C ASN A 21 6.84 4.83 -9.42
N TRP A 22 7.74 5.14 -8.50
CA TRP A 22 8.82 4.26 -8.06
C TRP A 22 8.24 3.12 -7.21
N PRO A 23 8.29 1.85 -7.69
CA PRO A 23 7.82 0.74 -6.89
C PRO A 23 8.81 0.45 -5.76
N PHE A 24 8.31 0.40 -4.53
CA PHE A 24 9.13 0.09 -3.35
C PHE A 24 8.86 -1.31 -2.83
N THR A 25 7.60 -1.61 -2.54
CA THR A 25 7.14 -2.93 -2.09
C THR A 25 6.17 -3.50 -3.11
N ALA A 26 6.31 -4.79 -3.42
CA ALA A 26 5.39 -5.58 -4.23
C ALA A 26 5.12 -6.93 -3.56
N VAL A 27 3.85 -7.26 -3.35
CA VAL A 27 3.39 -8.43 -2.58
C VAL A 27 2.39 -9.22 -3.43
N ARG A 28 2.58 -10.53 -3.55
CA ARG A 28 1.77 -11.40 -4.42
C ARG A 28 0.66 -12.04 -3.60
N LEU A 29 -0.52 -11.45 -3.65
CA LEU A 29 -1.69 -11.91 -2.91
C LEU A 29 -2.09 -13.35 -3.27
N ALA A 30 -2.79 -14.01 -2.34
CA ALA A 30 -3.23 -15.40 -2.49
C ALA A 30 -4.11 -15.66 -3.74
N ASN A 31 -4.81 -14.63 -4.24
CA ASN A 31 -5.62 -14.70 -5.45
C ASN A 31 -4.81 -14.54 -6.75
N GLY A 32 -3.48 -14.38 -6.66
CA GLY A 32 -2.60 -14.20 -7.81
C GLY A 32 -2.32 -12.73 -8.18
N ASN A 33 -3.05 -11.77 -7.61
CA ASN A 33 -2.84 -10.35 -7.84
C ASN A 33 -1.57 -9.86 -7.17
N THR A 34 -1.01 -8.76 -7.67
CA THR A 34 0.18 -8.14 -7.08
C THR A 34 -0.18 -6.76 -6.56
N TRP A 35 -0.10 -6.60 -5.24
CA TRP A 35 -0.26 -5.31 -4.58
C TRP A 35 1.08 -4.58 -4.53
N VAL A 36 1.09 -3.29 -4.83
CA VAL A 36 2.32 -2.49 -4.99
C VAL A 36 2.16 -1.11 -4.39
N ASN A 37 3.14 -0.69 -3.61
CA ASN A 37 3.29 0.69 -3.16
C ASN A 37 4.20 1.47 -4.11
N LEU A 38 3.73 2.64 -4.55
CA LEU A 38 4.41 3.53 -5.48
C LEU A 38 4.78 4.82 -4.73
N THR A 39 6.01 4.85 -4.22
CA THR A 39 6.50 5.83 -3.24
C THR A 39 6.33 7.27 -3.70
N HIS A 40 7.15 7.71 -4.65
CA HIS A 40 7.14 9.11 -5.08
C HIS A 40 5.78 9.50 -5.72
N GLY A 41 5.12 8.53 -6.34
CA GLY A 41 3.76 8.66 -6.85
C GLY A 41 2.65 8.79 -5.78
N ASN A 42 2.93 8.61 -4.49
CA ASN A 42 1.96 8.73 -3.39
C ASN A 42 0.67 7.94 -3.62
N LYS A 43 0.82 6.69 -4.07
CA LYS A 43 -0.30 5.83 -4.42
C LYS A 43 0.03 4.37 -4.17
N THR A 44 -1.03 3.59 -4.00
CA THR A 44 -0.98 2.14 -3.83
C THR A 44 -1.90 1.50 -4.86
N VAL A 45 -1.43 0.44 -5.51
CA VAL A 45 -2.12 -0.21 -6.62
C VAL A 45 -2.18 -1.72 -6.44
N GLU A 46 -3.13 -2.34 -7.11
CA GLU A 46 -3.23 -3.79 -7.23
C GLU A 46 -3.34 -4.13 -8.72
N PHE A 47 -2.42 -4.95 -9.19
CA PHE A 47 -2.40 -5.50 -10.54
C PHE A 47 -2.97 -6.91 -10.54
N ASP A 48 -3.72 -7.27 -11.57
CA ASP A 48 -4.01 -8.68 -11.84
C ASP A 48 -2.76 -9.42 -12.38
N PRO A 49 -2.79 -10.76 -12.57
CA PRO A 49 -1.67 -11.50 -13.11
C PRO A 49 -1.22 -11.07 -14.52
N ALA A 50 -2.08 -10.38 -15.28
CA ALA A 50 -1.77 -9.86 -16.61
C ALA A 50 -1.15 -8.45 -16.57
N GLY A 51 -1.08 -7.81 -15.40
CA GLY A 51 -0.54 -6.46 -15.22
C GLY A 51 -1.55 -5.34 -15.41
N LYS A 52 -2.85 -5.66 -15.48
CA LYS A 52 -3.91 -4.66 -15.49
C LYS A 52 -4.13 -4.13 -14.09
N ILE A 53 -4.28 -2.81 -13.97
CA ILE A 53 -4.64 -2.16 -12.72
C ILE A 53 -6.12 -2.47 -12.42
N ILE A 54 -6.37 -3.21 -11.35
CA ILE A 54 -7.73 -3.59 -10.91
C ILE A 54 -8.17 -2.83 -9.67
N TRP A 55 -7.22 -2.19 -8.97
CA TRP A 55 -7.50 -1.31 -7.86
C TRP A 55 -6.37 -0.29 -7.72
N LYS A 56 -6.72 0.95 -7.37
CA LYS A 56 -5.80 2.08 -7.22
C LYS A 56 -6.32 3.02 -6.16
N VAL A 57 -5.44 3.44 -5.26
CA VAL A 57 -5.72 4.44 -4.23
C VAL A 57 -4.67 5.53 -4.29
N THR A 58 -5.14 6.77 -4.27
CA THR A 58 -4.33 7.98 -4.34
C THR A 58 -4.71 8.92 -3.20
N ASN A 59 -3.99 10.02 -3.06
CA ASN A 59 -4.32 11.06 -2.08
C ASN A 59 -5.72 11.66 -2.25
N ALA A 60 -6.31 11.63 -3.45
CA ALA A 60 -7.69 12.06 -3.67
C ALA A 60 -8.70 11.14 -2.97
N ASP A 61 -8.40 9.84 -2.88
CA ASP A 61 -9.26 8.85 -2.23
C ASP A 61 -9.13 8.88 -0.70
N VAL A 62 -7.92 9.15 -0.19
CA VAL A 62 -7.61 9.04 1.25
C VAL A 62 -7.35 10.38 1.93
N GLY A 63 -7.78 11.49 1.34
CA GLY A 63 -7.68 12.82 1.96
C GLY A 63 -6.24 13.25 2.27
N GLY A 64 -5.29 12.95 1.37
CA GLY A 64 -3.92 13.42 1.50
C GLY A 64 -3.04 12.65 2.49
N ARG A 65 -3.42 11.43 2.90
CA ARG A 65 -2.68 10.61 3.87
C ARG A 65 -1.35 10.07 3.34
N PHE A 66 -1.24 9.80 2.05
CA PHE A 66 0.01 9.34 1.45
C PHE A 66 1.06 10.44 1.42
N ALA A 67 2.23 10.07 1.92
CA ALA A 67 3.51 10.73 1.73
C ALA A 67 4.57 9.62 1.74
N ASP A 68 5.11 9.31 0.55
CA ASP A 68 6.14 8.30 0.33
C ASP A 68 5.73 6.92 0.92
N PRO A 69 4.66 6.26 0.43
CA PRO A 69 4.27 4.95 0.94
C PRO A 69 5.28 3.88 0.55
N CYS A 70 5.94 3.27 1.53
CA CYS A 70 6.92 2.21 1.32
C CYS A 70 6.30 0.83 1.56
N GLY A 71 5.97 0.50 2.81
CA GLY A 71 5.47 -0.81 3.23
C GLY A 71 3.97 -0.87 3.53
N GLY A 72 3.51 -2.07 3.88
CA GLY A 72 2.11 -2.34 4.15
C GLY A 72 1.75 -3.81 3.98
N GLN A 73 0.52 -4.15 4.38
CA GLN A 73 0.04 -5.52 4.38
C GLN A 73 -1.45 -5.57 4.05
N ARG A 74 -1.83 -6.54 3.21
CA ARG A 74 -3.23 -6.95 3.03
C ARG A 74 -3.64 -7.86 4.18
N LEU A 75 -4.74 -7.51 4.85
CA LEU A 75 -5.34 -8.29 5.93
C LEU A 75 -6.35 -9.31 5.38
N GLU A 76 -6.67 -10.33 6.19
CA GLU A 76 -7.63 -11.38 5.84
C GLU A 76 -9.03 -10.87 5.53
N ASN A 77 -9.45 -9.80 6.21
CA ASN A 77 -10.74 -9.15 5.96
C ASN A 77 -10.76 -8.36 4.63
N GLY A 78 -9.66 -8.34 3.87
CA GLY A 78 -9.53 -7.63 2.61
C GLY A 78 -9.05 -6.19 2.73
N ASN A 79 -8.94 -5.63 3.94
CA ASN A 79 -8.41 -4.30 4.18
C ASN A 79 -6.89 -4.26 3.99
N THR A 80 -6.35 -3.07 3.74
CA THR A 80 -4.91 -2.88 3.58
C THR A 80 -4.41 -1.89 4.62
N VAL A 81 -3.42 -2.30 5.41
CA VAL A 81 -2.64 -1.41 6.26
C VAL A 81 -1.48 -0.87 5.42
N ILE A 82 -1.31 0.45 5.40
CA ILE A 82 -0.31 1.10 4.56
C ILE A 82 0.52 2.06 5.40
N CYS A 83 1.84 1.97 5.24
CA CYS A 83 2.79 2.91 5.81
C CYS A 83 2.84 4.19 4.97
N SER A 84 2.88 5.34 5.62
CA SER A 84 3.17 6.62 4.99
C SER A 84 4.51 7.14 5.50
N TYR A 85 5.59 6.56 5.00
CA TYR A 85 6.94 6.71 5.55
C TYR A 85 7.39 8.17 5.61
N GLY A 86 7.19 8.93 4.54
CA GLY A 86 7.61 10.32 4.41
C GLY A 86 6.65 11.34 5.03
N GLN A 87 5.60 10.90 5.74
CA GLN A 87 4.62 11.82 6.32
C GLN A 87 5.24 12.65 7.43
N LYS A 88 5.22 13.99 7.30
CA LYS A 88 5.77 14.91 8.30
C LYS A 88 4.70 15.74 9.01
N ALA A 89 3.49 15.81 8.44
CA ALA A 89 2.42 16.59 9.04
C ALA A 89 1.97 15.93 10.36
N PRO A 90 1.90 16.69 11.47
CA PRO A 90 1.60 16.13 12.79
C PRO A 90 0.13 15.65 12.91
N ASP A 91 -0.74 16.15 12.05
CA ASP A 91 -2.17 15.82 11.95
C ASP A 91 -2.47 14.69 10.95
N LYS A 92 -1.43 14.08 10.34
CA LYS A 92 -1.58 12.97 9.39
C LYS A 92 -1.00 11.67 9.93
N PRO A 93 -1.59 10.51 9.56
CA PRO A 93 -1.14 9.22 10.05
C PRO A 93 0.23 8.84 9.51
N LYS A 94 1.01 8.13 10.33
CA LYS A 94 2.21 7.38 9.90
C LYS A 94 1.84 6.05 9.28
N VAL A 95 0.71 5.47 9.71
CA VAL A 95 0.14 4.22 9.20
C VAL A 95 -1.37 4.35 9.21
N PHE A 96 -2.04 3.84 8.19
CA PHE A 96 -3.50 3.83 8.14
C PHE A 96 -4.03 2.56 7.48
N GLU A 97 -5.24 2.18 7.86
CA GLU A 97 -5.94 1.02 7.30
C GLU A 97 -7.09 1.47 6.41
N ILE A 98 -7.20 0.86 5.23
CA ILE A 98 -8.26 1.15 4.26
C ILE A 98 -9.01 -0.08 3.79
N THR A 99 -10.32 0.07 3.54
CA THR A 99 -11.14 -0.97 2.93
C THR A 99 -10.96 -1.04 1.40
N ARG A 100 -11.54 -2.06 0.76
CA ARG A 100 -11.58 -2.17 -0.72
C ARG A 100 -12.31 -1.01 -1.37
N GLU A 101 -13.32 -0.49 -0.70
CA GLU A 101 -14.11 0.70 -1.08
C GLU A 101 -13.37 2.01 -0.77
N LYS A 102 -12.09 1.93 -0.38
CA LYS A 102 -11.18 3.05 -0.11
C LYS A 102 -11.61 3.92 1.09
N LYS A 103 -12.37 3.35 2.03
CA LYS A 103 -12.69 4.02 3.29
C LYS A 103 -11.55 3.81 4.26
N VAL A 104 -11.04 4.89 4.85
CA VAL A 104 -10.07 4.82 5.96
C VAL A 104 -10.83 4.42 7.22
N VAL A 105 -10.40 3.34 7.87
CA VAL A 105 -11.09 2.77 9.04
C VAL A 105 -10.25 2.78 10.32
N TRP A 106 -8.95 3.01 10.20
CA TRP A 106 -8.04 3.14 11.33
C TRP A 106 -6.82 3.97 10.95
N GLU A 107 -6.25 4.66 11.94
CA GLU A 107 -5.10 5.54 11.77
C GLU A 107 -4.17 5.47 12.99
N TYR A 108 -2.88 5.54 12.74
CA TYR A 108 -1.86 5.73 13.76
C TYR A 108 -1.13 7.06 13.56
N LEU A 109 -1.40 7.99 14.47
CA LEU A 109 -0.73 9.29 14.52
C LEU A 109 0.39 9.25 15.55
N ASN A 110 1.58 9.66 15.14
CA ASN A 110 2.72 9.83 16.04
C ASN A 110 3.67 10.89 15.49
N ALA A 111 3.56 12.11 16.01
CA ALA A 111 4.38 13.25 15.56
C ALA A 111 5.87 13.10 15.93
N GLY A 112 6.20 12.32 16.96
CA GLY A 112 7.58 12.08 17.39
C GLY A 112 8.30 11.01 16.55
N LEU A 113 7.56 10.22 15.77
CA LEU A 113 8.15 9.19 14.93
C LEU A 113 8.59 9.80 13.60
N THR A 114 9.81 9.48 13.15
CA THR A 114 10.32 9.97 11.85
C THR A 114 9.53 9.39 10.68
N GLY A 115 9.35 8.08 10.64
CA GLY A 115 8.53 7.38 9.66
C GLY A 115 8.37 5.89 10.00
N VAL A 116 7.31 5.26 9.50
CA VAL A 116 7.17 3.80 9.49
C VAL A 116 7.46 3.35 8.08
N HIS A 117 8.50 2.54 7.92
CA HIS A 117 8.94 2.12 6.58
C HIS A 117 8.26 0.82 6.15
N GLU A 118 8.08 -0.14 7.07
CA GLU A 118 7.41 -1.42 6.85
C GLU A 118 6.59 -1.79 8.09
N ILE A 119 5.50 -2.54 7.90
CA ILE A 119 4.65 -3.00 9.00
C ILE A 119 4.13 -4.41 8.73
N HIS A 120 4.30 -5.29 9.72
CA HIS A 120 3.69 -6.61 9.71
C HIS A 120 2.71 -6.73 10.89
N VAL A 121 1.46 -7.07 10.57
CA VAL A 121 0.40 -7.38 11.52
C VAL A 121 0.45 -8.87 11.84
N LEU A 122 0.85 -9.20 13.07
CA LEU A 122 0.97 -10.59 13.55
C LEU A 122 -0.31 -11.09 14.22
N THR A 123 -1.06 -10.16 14.85
CA THR A 123 -2.33 -10.44 15.51
C THR A 123 -3.29 -9.27 15.29
N THR A 124 -4.58 -9.55 15.28
CA THR A 124 -5.65 -8.54 15.28
C THR A 124 -6.60 -8.85 16.43
N ASN A 125 -6.85 -7.87 17.31
CA ASN A 125 -7.76 -8.02 18.45
C ASN A 125 -7.46 -9.26 19.33
N GLY A 126 -6.18 -9.54 19.57
CA GLY A 126 -5.73 -10.69 20.37
C GLY A 126 -5.81 -12.05 19.68
N LYS A 127 -6.22 -12.10 18.40
CA LYS A 127 -6.24 -13.33 17.61
C LYS A 127 -5.08 -13.33 16.60
N PRO A 128 -4.29 -14.41 16.50
CA PRO A 128 -3.29 -14.55 15.45
C PRO A 128 -3.91 -14.46 14.06
N VAL A 129 -3.19 -13.85 13.13
CA VAL A 129 -3.49 -13.93 11.69
C VAL A 129 -3.06 -15.32 11.20
N ALA A 130 -3.83 -15.94 10.29
CA ALA A 130 -3.51 -17.24 9.73
C ALA A 130 -2.15 -17.20 9.00
N TRP A 131 -1.42 -18.31 9.11
CA TRP A 131 -0.10 -18.44 8.50
C TRP A 131 -0.21 -18.95 7.05
N PRO A 132 0.63 -18.46 6.11
CA PRO A 132 1.58 -17.36 6.28
C PRO A 132 0.86 -16.00 6.30
N PRO A 133 1.26 -15.06 7.18
CA PRO A 133 0.62 -13.74 7.31
C PRO A 133 0.83 -12.86 6.06
N LEU A 134 1.65 -13.32 5.12
CA LEU A 134 1.92 -12.70 3.83
C LEU A 134 2.09 -13.78 2.74
N LYS A 135 1.37 -13.59 1.63
CA LYS A 135 1.95 -13.70 0.29
C LYS A 135 1.67 -12.40 -0.44
#